data_AF-A0A151QMK7-F1
#
_entry.id   AF-A0A151QMK7-F1
#
_cell.length_a   1.000
_cell.length_b   1.000
_cell.length_c   1.000
_cell.angle_alpha   90.00
_cell.angle_beta   90.00
_cell.angle_gamma   90.00
#
_symmetry.space_group_name_H-M   'P 1'
#
loop_
_entity.id
_entity.type
_entity.pdbx_description
1 polymer ?
#
loop_
_entity_poly.entity_id
_entity_poly.type
_entity_poly.pdbx_seq_one_letter_code
_entity_poly.pdbx_strand_id
1 'polypeptide(L)'
;MEVFEASGLKINLDKSKVVVSKKVDRMQVEKLEGILGIHHSTQIKKYLGTLMIIGSSKITDFHGVVDKINVRLASWKGKLLNKAGKLCLIKSTVSAMHVYIMHSLWLPSAVCNKVNHACRSLLWSNNGSSRFWFHVGWEVVTQSKDYGGLGLRETRTMNVALLGKLLWDFVENPTKPWVCLLSQKYLNDQSILCATK
;
A
#
# COMPACT_ATOMS: atom_id res chain seq x y z
N MET A 1 20.12 26.95 7.87
CA MET A 1 20.35 26.40 9.22
C MET A 1 19.70 27.24 10.32
N GLU A 2 19.32 28.49 10.04
CA GLU A 2 18.69 29.43 11.00
C GLU A 2 17.45 28.89 11.74
N VAL A 3 16.60 28.09 11.08
CA VAL A 3 15.39 27.54 11.71
C VAL A 3 15.69 26.49 12.79
N PHE A 4 16.80 25.75 12.65
CA PHE A 4 17.20 24.72 13.62
C PHE A 4 17.88 25.33 14.86
N GLU A 5 18.65 26.40 14.67
CA GLU A 5 19.26 27.15 15.78
C GLU A 5 18.19 27.84 16.64
N ALA A 6 17.15 28.42 16.01
CA ALA A 6 16.06 29.04 16.75
C ALA A 6 15.18 28.04 17.53
N SER A 7 15.11 26.77 17.09
CA SER A 7 14.28 25.73 17.72
C SER A 7 15.05 24.79 18.65
N GLY A 8 16.38 24.81 18.65
CA GLY A 8 17.23 23.90 19.41
C GLY A 8 17.18 22.44 18.94
N LEU A 9 16.61 22.17 17.77
CA LEU A 9 16.45 20.82 17.22
C LEU A 9 17.68 20.40 16.40
N LYS A 10 18.12 19.14 16.56
CA LYS A 10 19.20 18.54 15.76
C LYS A 10 18.68 17.53 14.74
N ILE A 11 19.23 17.58 13.54
CA ILE A 11 18.92 16.61 12.47
C ILE A 11 19.58 15.28 12.80
N ASN A 12 18.83 14.18 12.67
CA ASN A 12 19.39 12.84 12.74
C ASN A 12 19.83 12.42 11.32
N LEU A 13 21.15 12.39 11.09
CA LEU A 13 21.72 12.08 9.78
C LEU A 13 21.48 10.62 9.36
N ASP A 14 21.40 9.68 10.30
CA ASP A 14 21.15 8.26 10.01
C ASP A 14 19.74 7.99 9.48
N LYS A 15 18.76 8.78 9.95
CA LYS A 15 17.35 8.70 9.53
C LYS A 15 17.07 9.58 8.30
N SER A 16 17.92 10.57 8.04
CA SER A 16 17.76 11.49 6.92
C SER A 16 18.33 10.88 5.65
N LYS A 17 17.62 11.02 4.53
CA LYS A 17 18.06 10.51 3.24
C LYS A 17 17.73 11.52 2.16
N VAL A 18 18.66 11.72 1.24
CA VAL A 18 18.44 12.53 0.05
C VAL A 18 18.23 11.59 -1.12
N VAL A 19 17.15 11.80 -1.88
CA VAL A 19 16.91 11.07 -3.13
C VAL A 19 16.91 12.06 -4.27
N VAL A 20 17.67 11.74 -5.30
CA VAL A 20 17.83 12.58 -6.48
C VAL A 20 17.23 11.86 -7.69
N SER A 21 16.74 12.63 -8.66
CA SER A 21 16.26 12.09 -9.93
C SER A 21 17.38 11.35 -10.67
N LYS A 22 17.04 10.28 -11.39
CA LYS A 22 17.99 9.46 -12.17
C LYS A 22 18.77 10.23 -13.24
N LYS A 23 18.31 11.44 -13.60
CA LYS A 23 18.90 12.27 -14.67
C LYS A 23 19.96 13.25 -14.17
N VAL A 24 20.21 13.32 -12.86
CA VAL A 24 21.19 14.26 -12.29
C VAL A 24 22.59 13.65 -12.34
N ASP A 25 23.58 14.47 -12.68
CA ASP A 25 24.97 14.04 -12.78
C ASP A 25 25.56 13.69 -11.41
N ARG A 26 26.47 12.71 -11.38
CA ARG A 26 27.07 12.22 -10.12
C ARG A 26 27.87 13.29 -9.40
N MET A 27 28.55 14.17 -10.13
CA MET A 27 29.33 15.25 -9.53
C MET A 27 28.43 16.23 -8.76
N GLN A 28 27.21 16.46 -9.25
CA GLN A 28 26.22 17.29 -8.56
C GLN A 28 25.66 16.59 -7.31
N VAL A 29 25.49 15.27 -7.36
CA VAL A 29 25.04 14.47 -6.20
C VAL A 29 26.09 14.49 -5.10
N GLU A 30 27.36 14.27 -5.43
CA GLU A 30 28.46 14.32 -4.44
C GLU A 30 28.62 15.72 -3.84
N LYS A 31 28.46 16.77 -4.65
CA LYS A 31 28.44 18.15 -4.14
C LYS A 31 27.29 18.37 -3.16
N LEU A 32 26.09 17.85 -3.46
CA LEU A 32 24.94 17.91 -2.58
C LEU A 32 25.15 17.12 -1.29
N GLU A 33 25.75 15.92 -1.36
CA GLU A 33 26.13 15.12 -0.20
C GLU A 33 27.13 15.88 0.69
N GLY A 34 28.14 16.53 0.09
CA GLY A 34 29.13 17.33 0.80
C GLY A 34 28.56 18.56 1.49
N ILE A 35 27.56 19.22 0.89
CA ILE A 35 26.87 20.37 1.48
C ILE A 35 25.93 19.95 2.61
N LEU A 36 25.18 18.85 2.42
CA LEU A 36 24.13 18.43 3.35
C LEU A 36 24.64 17.53 4.48
N GLY A 37 25.78 16.85 4.28
CA GLY A 37 26.28 15.83 5.20
C GLY A 37 25.37 14.60 5.30
N ILE A 38 24.47 14.40 4.33
CA ILE A 38 23.50 13.29 4.29
C ILE A 38 23.85 12.42 3.09
N HIS A 39 24.04 11.13 3.32
CA HIS A 39 24.27 10.16 2.24
C HIS A 39 23.09 10.09 1.28
N HIS A 40 23.36 10.11 -0.03
CA HIS A 40 22.31 9.88 -1.01
C HIS A 40 21.82 8.43 -0.92
N SER A 41 20.56 8.27 -1.22
CA SER A 41 19.94 6.98 -1.40
C SER A 41 19.17 6.98 -2.71
N THR A 42 19.15 5.83 -3.37
CA THR A 42 18.40 5.67 -4.61
C THR A 42 16.90 5.60 -4.37
N GLN A 43 16.46 5.24 -3.15
CA GLN A 43 15.04 5.06 -2.82
C GLN A 43 14.75 5.33 -1.33
N ILE A 44 13.69 6.09 -1.05
CA ILE A 44 13.11 6.12 0.30
C ILE A 44 12.07 5.00 0.40
N LYS A 45 12.42 3.93 1.10
CA LYS A 45 11.55 2.74 1.17
C LYS A 45 10.22 3.01 1.89
N LYS A 46 10.21 3.83 2.95
CA LYS A 46 9.05 4.00 3.81
C LYS A 46 8.99 5.40 4.41
N TYR A 47 7.81 6.01 4.38
CA TYR A 47 7.52 7.25 5.10
C TYR A 47 6.15 7.13 5.77
N LEU A 48 6.08 7.47 7.06
CA LEU A 48 4.85 7.42 7.87
C LEU A 48 4.06 6.08 7.88
N GLY A 49 4.66 4.97 7.44
CA GLY A 49 3.95 3.71 7.28
C GLY A 49 3.74 3.29 5.83
N THR A 50 3.70 4.26 4.91
CA THR A 50 3.48 4.07 3.46
C THR A 50 4.78 3.78 2.74
N LEU A 51 4.69 2.98 1.69
CA LEU A 51 5.77 2.82 0.74
C LEU A 51 5.85 4.07 -0.13
N MET A 52 7.00 4.74 -0.15
CA MET A 52 7.26 5.80 -1.13
C MET A 52 7.94 5.18 -2.34
N ILE A 53 7.12 4.78 -3.30
CA ILE A 53 7.61 4.19 -4.54
C ILE A 53 7.93 5.32 -5.51
N ILE A 54 9.18 5.37 -5.96
CA ILE A 54 9.63 6.31 -6.98
C ILE A 54 9.71 5.55 -8.31
N GLY A 55 8.76 5.82 -9.21
CA GLY A 55 8.60 5.15 -10.49
C GLY A 55 7.59 4.00 -10.46
N SER A 56 7.71 3.04 -11.38
CA SER A 56 6.77 1.92 -11.49
C SER A 56 6.86 0.98 -10.29
N SER A 57 5.71 0.68 -9.69
CA SER A 57 5.59 -0.21 -8.54
C SER A 57 5.99 -1.65 -8.90
N LYS A 58 7.00 -2.20 -8.20
CA LYS A 58 7.42 -3.59 -8.37
C LYS A 58 6.77 -4.47 -7.31
N ILE A 59 6.64 -5.76 -7.59
CA ILE A 59 6.12 -6.75 -6.64
C ILE A 59 6.97 -6.78 -5.36
N THR A 60 8.29 -6.61 -5.50
CA THR A 60 9.26 -6.59 -4.40
C THR A 60 8.98 -5.51 -3.36
N ASP A 61 8.44 -4.37 -3.79
CA ASP A 61 8.19 -3.22 -2.91
C ASP A 61 7.09 -3.55 -1.89
N PHE A 62 6.17 -4.44 -2.25
CA PHE A 62 5.05 -4.85 -1.42
C PHE A 62 5.32 -6.11 -0.57
N HIS A 63 6.49 -6.74 -0.70
CA HIS A 63 6.80 -7.94 0.10
C HIS A 63 6.66 -7.67 1.60
N GLY A 64 7.22 -6.56 2.10
CA GLY A 64 7.10 -6.20 3.52
C GLY A 64 5.66 -5.91 3.99
N VAL A 65 4.72 -5.68 3.07
CA VAL A 65 3.29 -5.53 3.38
C VAL A 65 2.66 -6.91 3.54
N VAL A 66 2.90 -7.78 2.57
CA VAL A 66 2.44 -9.18 2.58
C VAL A 66 2.99 -9.91 3.80
N ASP A 67 4.26 -9.70 4.14
CA ASP A 67 4.88 -10.33 5.31
C ASP A 67 4.24 -9.90 6.61
N LYS A 68 3.94 -8.60 6.78
CA LYS A 68 3.25 -8.15 7.99
C LYS A 68 1.81 -8.69 8.08
N ILE A 69 1.12 -8.83 6.95
CA ILE A 69 -0.20 -9.49 6.91
C ILE A 69 -0.05 -10.94 7.36
N ASN A 70 0.91 -11.66 6.79
CA ASN A 70 1.19 -13.05 7.15
C ASN A 70 1.56 -13.19 8.63
N VAL A 71 2.41 -12.32 9.17
CA VAL A 71 2.78 -12.31 10.59
C VAL A 71 1.55 -12.09 11.46
N ARG A 72 0.70 -11.09 11.13
CA ARG A 72 -0.55 -10.88 11.86
C ARG A 72 -1.44 -12.11 11.80
N LEU A 73 -1.72 -12.65 10.60
CA LEU A 73 -2.54 -13.84 10.44
C LEU A 73 -1.97 -15.06 11.19
N ALA A 74 -0.63 -15.23 11.20
CA ALA A 74 0.06 -16.32 11.87
C ALA A 74 0.04 -16.19 13.41
N SER A 75 0.24 -14.98 13.96
CA SER A 75 0.16 -14.74 15.41
C SER A 75 -1.19 -15.15 16.00
N TRP A 76 -2.26 -15.06 15.21
CA TRP A 76 -3.59 -15.48 15.62
C TRP A 76 -3.90 -16.94 15.29
N LYS A 77 -3.18 -17.58 14.36
CA LYS A 77 -3.32 -19.02 14.07
C LYS A 77 -3.04 -19.90 15.29
N GLY A 78 -2.15 -19.44 16.20
CA GLY A 78 -1.83 -20.12 17.46
C GLY A 78 -2.95 -20.05 18.51
N LYS A 79 -3.93 -19.16 18.36
CA LYS A 79 -5.13 -19.10 19.20
C LYS A 79 -6.21 -19.92 18.49
N LEU A 80 -6.74 -20.96 19.14
CA LEU A 80 -7.70 -21.91 18.56
C LEU A 80 -9.02 -21.20 18.15
N LEU A 81 -9.02 -20.51 17.01
CA LEU A 81 -10.20 -19.80 16.50
C LEU A 81 -11.09 -20.76 15.71
N ASN A 82 -12.40 -20.69 15.98
CA ASN A 82 -13.41 -21.31 15.12
C ASN A 82 -13.48 -20.58 13.75
N LYS A 83 -14.22 -21.15 12.79
CA LYS A 83 -14.31 -20.59 11.42
C LYS A 83 -14.87 -19.16 11.41
N ALA A 84 -15.86 -18.85 12.26
CA ALA A 84 -16.43 -17.51 12.37
C ALA A 84 -15.42 -16.48 12.91
N GLY A 85 -14.61 -16.88 13.90
CA GLY A 85 -13.52 -16.07 14.44
C GLY A 85 -12.41 -15.82 13.42
N LYS A 86 -12.04 -16.84 12.64
CA LYS A 86 -11.11 -16.70 11.50
C LYS A 86 -11.65 -15.72 10.46
N LEU A 87 -12.93 -15.81 10.12
CA LEU A 87 -13.59 -14.88 9.19
C LEU A 87 -13.57 -13.43 9.72
N CYS A 88 -13.93 -13.23 10.99
CA CYS A 88 -13.90 -11.92 11.63
C CYS A 88 -12.49 -11.32 11.64
N LEU A 89 -11.50 -12.13 11.96
CA LEU A 89 -10.10 -11.74 11.95
C LEU A 89 -9.59 -11.37 10.56
N ILE A 90 -9.94 -12.15 9.53
CA ILE A 90 -9.59 -11.80 8.14
C ILE A 90 -10.22 -10.45 7.78
N LYS A 91 -11.49 -10.24 8.12
CA LYS A 91 -12.17 -8.96 7.85
C LYS A 91 -11.47 -7.78 8.53
N SER A 92 -11.12 -7.90 9.82
CA SER A 92 -10.48 -6.81 10.55
C SER A 92 -9.05 -6.53 10.08
N THR A 93 -8.25 -7.59 9.88
CA THR A 93 -6.85 -7.47 9.44
C THR A 93 -6.74 -6.95 8.01
N VAL A 94 -7.53 -7.49 7.09
CA VAL A 94 -7.54 -7.05 5.69
C VAL A 94 -8.06 -5.62 5.61
N SER A 95 -9.18 -5.29 6.26
CA SER A 95 -9.72 -3.93 6.18
C SER A 95 -8.77 -2.88 6.76
N ALA A 96 -8.14 -3.13 7.91
CA ALA A 96 -7.26 -2.15 8.54
C ALA A 96 -5.94 -1.94 7.76
N MET A 97 -5.39 -3.02 7.19
CA MET A 97 -4.04 -2.99 6.61
C MET A 97 -4.02 -2.59 5.15
N HIS A 98 -5.09 -2.91 4.43
CA HIS A 98 -5.17 -2.63 3.00
C HIS A 98 -5.66 -1.23 2.72
N VAL A 99 -6.52 -0.62 3.54
CA VAL A 99 -7.08 0.72 3.27
C VAL A 99 -5.98 1.76 3.03
N TYR A 100 -4.93 1.78 3.85
CA TYR A 100 -3.92 2.83 3.73
C TYR A 100 -3.04 2.74 2.47
N ILE A 101 -2.60 1.52 2.13
CA ILE A 101 -1.73 1.29 0.97
C ILE A 101 -2.55 1.26 -0.32
N MET A 102 -3.72 0.62 -0.29
CA MET A 102 -4.59 0.53 -1.48
C MET A 102 -5.19 1.87 -1.88
N HIS A 103 -5.40 2.78 -0.92
CA HIS A 103 -5.92 4.09 -1.22
C HIS A 103 -4.92 4.95 -1.99
N SER A 104 -3.62 4.73 -1.81
CA SER A 104 -2.56 5.56 -2.40
C SER A 104 -1.83 4.90 -3.57
N LEU A 105 -1.77 3.56 -3.61
CA LEU A 105 -0.96 2.81 -4.58
C LEU A 105 -1.79 1.79 -5.34
N TRP A 106 -1.51 1.70 -6.64
CA TRP A 106 -1.98 0.60 -7.47
C TRP A 106 -1.21 -0.68 -7.14
N LEU A 107 -1.93 -1.71 -6.69
CA LEU A 107 -1.33 -2.99 -6.34
C LEU A 107 -1.23 -3.90 -7.57
N PRO A 108 -0.05 -4.51 -7.84
CA PRO A 108 0.06 -5.57 -8.83
C PRO A 108 -0.87 -6.75 -8.49
N SER A 109 -1.43 -7.38 -9.51
CA SER A 109 -2.33 -8.55 -9.35
C SER A 109 -1.68 -9.67 -8.55
N ALA A 110 -0.38 -9.92 -8.75
CA ALA A 110 0.38 -10.90 -7.98
C ALA A 110 0.38 -10.64 -6.47
N VAL A 111 0.45 -9.38 -6.05
CA VAL A 111 0.41 -9.00 -4.62
C VAL A 111 -1.00 -9.25 -4.08
N CYS A 112 -2.04 -8.85 -4.85
CA CYS A 112 -3.43 -9.09 -4.48
C CYS A 112 -3.71 -10.59 -4.30
N ASN A 113 -3.19 -11.42 -5.21
CA ASN A 113 -3.34 -12.88 -5.16
C ASN A 113 -2.62 -13.49 -3.95
N LYS A 114 -1.43 -13.01 -3.60
CA LYS A 114 -0.71 -13.45 -2.38
C LYS A 114 -1.51 -13.15 -1.11
N VAL A 115 -2.11 -11.96 -1.02
CA VAL A 115 -2.98 -11.58 0.11
C VAL A 115 -4.23 -12.46 0.16
N ASN A 116 -4.94 -12.59 -0.96
CA ASN A 116 -6.14 -13.43 -1.05
C ASN A 116 -5.81 -14.87 -0.66
N HIS A 117 -4.67 -15.40 -1.11
CA HIS A 117 -4.19 -16.74 -0.74
C HIS A 117 -3.92 -16.87 0.76
N ALA A 118 -3.27 -15.88 1.39
CA ALA A 118 -3.03 -15.89 2.84
C ALA A 118 -4.34 -15.91 3.64
N CYS A 119 -5.33 -15.12 3.22
CA CYS A 119 -6.66 -15.08 3.83
C CYS A 119 -7.39 -16.42 3.65
N ARG A 120 -7.35 -16.97 2.43
CA ARG A 120 -7.96 -18.27 2.10
C ARG A 120 -7.31 -19.40 2.90
N SER A 121 -5.99 -19.40 3.01
CA SER A 121 -5.22 -20.34 3.81
C SER A 121 -5.65 -20.28 5.28
N LEU A 122 -5.75 -19.10 5.88
CA LEU A 122 -6.19 -18.98 7.28
C LEU A 122 -7.62 -19.48 7.49
N LEU A 123 -8.53 -19.17 6.56
CA LEU A 123 -9.95 -19.54 6.67
C LEU A 123 -10.15 -21.07 6.68
N TRP A 124 -9.43 -21.78 5.83
CA TRP A 124 -9.57 -23.23 5.64
C TRP A 124 -8.52 -24.06 6.41
N SER A 125 -7.45 -23.43 6.92
CA SER A 125 -6.44 -24.12 7.73
C SER A 125 -7.07 -24.66 9.01
N ASN A 126 -6.85 -25.94 9.26
CA ASN A 126 -7.18 -26.56 10.55
C ASN A 126 -6.02 -26.35 11.54
N ASN A 127 -6.32 -26.28 12.83
CA ASN A 127 -5.35 -25.93 13.86
C ASN A 127 -4.26 -27.02 13.93
N GLY A 128 -3.07 -26.73 13.40
CA GLY A 128 -1.89 -27.62 13.46
C GLY A 128 -1.58 -28.44 12.20
N SER A 129 -2.49 -28.55 11.22
CA SER A 129 -2.20 -29.24 9.95
C SER A 129 -1.69 -28.26 8.88
N SER A 130 -0.56 -28.59 8.25
CA SER A 130 -0.07 -27.89 7.05
C SER A 130 -0.95 -28.16 5.82
N ARG A 131 -1.76 -29.24 5.87
CA ARG A 131 -2.65 -29.66 4.80
C ARG A 131 -4.06 -29.15 5.06
N PHE A 132 -4.59 -28.36 4.13
CA PHE A 132 -5.97 -27.89 4.12
C PHE A 132 -6.51 -27.91 2.70
N TRP A 133 -7.80 -28.16 2.58
CA TRP A 133 -8.51 -28.21 1.30
C TRP A 133 -9.42 -26.99 1.17
N PHE A 134 -9.45 -26.42 -0.03
CA PHE A 134 -10.36 -25.34 -0.34
C PHE A 134 -11.72 -25.91 -0.75
N HIS A 135 -12.64 -26.01 0.20
CA HIS A 135 -13.97 -26.57 -0.06
C HIS A 135 -14.85 -25.69 -0.96
N VAL A 136 -14.59 -24.38 -1.00
CA VAL A 136 -15.38 -23.41 -1.77
C VAL A 136 -14.44 -22.52 -2.59
N GLY A 137 -14.87 -22.16 -3.80
CA GLY A 137 -14.20 -21.19 -4.67
C GLY A 137 -14.05 -19.84 -3.97
N TRP A 138 -12.94 -19.14 -4.22
CA TRP A 138 -12.70 -17.84 -3.58
C TRP A 138 -13.73 -16.80 -4.03
N GLU A 139 -14.17 -16.86 -5.29
CA GLU A 139 -15.19 -15.98 -5.86
C GLU A 139 -16.51 -16.06 -5.06
N VAL A 140 -16.99 -17.26 -4.77
CA VAL A 140 -18.19 -17.49 -3.95
C VAL A 140 -17.99 -16.97 -2.52
N VAL A 141 -16.82 -17.23 -1.93
CA VAL A 141 -16.49 -16.74 -0.58
C VAL A 141 -16.51 -15.20 -0.50
N THR A 142 -16.09 -14.53 -1.58
CA THR A 142 -16.02 -13.07 -1.63
C THR A 142 -17.34 -12.37 -1.93
N GLN A 143 -18.38 -13.12 -2.35
CA GLN A 143 -19.70 -12.53 -2.57
C GLN A 143 -20.30 -11.99 -1.26
N SER A 144 -21.22 -11.03 -1.39
CA SER A 144 -21.99 -10.52 -0.25
C SER A 144 -22.82 -11.63 0.39
N LYS A 145 -23.16 -11.46 1.66
CA LYS A 145 -24.00 -12.43 2.40
C LYS A 145 -25.36 -12.64 1.73
N ASP A 146 -25.89 -11.58 1.13
CA ASP A 146 -27.19 -11.61 0.43
C ASP A 146 -27.17 -12.55 -0.79
N TYR A 147 -26.00 -12.76 -1.39
CA TYR A 147 -25.77 -13.68 -2.50
C TYR A 147 -25.19 -15.03 -2.04
N GLY A 148 -25.23 -15.36 -0.74
CA GLY A 148 -24.74 -16.63 -0.20
C GLY A 148 -23.22 -16.70 0.05
N GLY A 149 -22.50 -15.58 -0.08
CA GLY A 149 -21.07 -15.51 0.23
C GLY A 149 -20.77 -15.16 1.69
N LEU A 150 -19.48 -15.09 2.04
CA LEU A 150 -19.04 -14.74 3.41
C LEU A 150 -18.83 -13.23 3.60
N GLY A 151 -19.02 -12.43 2.54
CA GLY A 151 -18.81 -10.99 2.54
C GLY A 151 -17.35 -10.61 2.77
N LEU A 152 -16.41 -11.42 2.28
CA LEU A 152 -15.00 -11.05 2.19
C LEU A 152 -14.77 -10.23 0.94
N ARG A 153 -14.09 -9.09 1.03
CA ARG A 153 -13.81 -8.29 -0.18
C ARG A 153 -12.56 -8.82 -0.84
N GLU A 154 -12.64 -9.04 -2.14
CA GLU A 154 -11.46 -9.36 -2.92
C GLU A 154 -10.49 -8.17 -2.93
N THR A 155 -9.21 -8.44 -2.65
CA THR A 155 -8.14 -7.45 -2.53
C THR A 155 -8.03 -6.55 -3.77
N ARG A 156 -8.18 -7.12 -4.97
CA ARG A 156 -8.10 -6.38 -6.23
C ARG A 156 -9.27 -5.42 -6.41
N THR A 157 -10.49 -5.93 -6.25
CA THR A 157 -11.71 -5.13 -6.32
C THR A 157 -11.69 -3.96 -5.33
N MET A 158 -11.20 -4.20 -4.10
CA MET A 158 -11.07 -3.14 -3.09
C MET A 158 -10.03 -2.07 -3.46
N ASN A 159 -8.89 -2.47 -4.05
CA ASN A 159 -7.89 -1.51 -4.53
C ASN A 159 -8.44 -0.62 -5.65
N VAL A 160 -9.13 -1.21 -6.62
CA VAL A 160 -9.77 -0.47 -7.71
C VAL A 160 -10.83 0.50 -7.17
N ALA A 161 -11.69 0.05 -6.26
CA ALA A 161 -12.72 0.92 -5.66
C ALA A 161 -12.10 2.09 -4.87
N LEU A 162 -11.04 1.85 -4.09
CA LEU A 162 -10.38 2.90 -3.31
C LEU A 162 -9.65 3.92 -4.18
N LEU A 163 -9.03 3.48 -5.28
CA LEU A 163 -8.41 4.39 -6.25
C LEU A 163 -9.46 5.09 -7.11
N GLY A 164 -10.59 4.43 -7.38
CA GLY A 164 -11.76 5.04 -8.00
C GLY A 164 -12.29 6.21 -7.19
N LYS A 165 -12.23 6.15 -5.85
CA LYS A 165 -12.54 7.30 -4.99
C LYS A 165 -11.61 8.50 -5.25
N LEU A 166 -10.33 8.27 -5.51
CA LEU A 166 -9.40 9.37 -5.88
C LEU A 166 -9.76 9.94 -7.25
N LEU A 167 -10.11 9.09 -8.22
CA LEU A 167 -10.59 9.56 -9.53
C LEU A 167 -11.89 10.34 -9.41
N TRP A 168 -12.80 9.91 -8.53
CA TRP A 168 -14.01 10.65 -8.22
C TRP A 168 -13.70 12.03 -7.63
N ASP A 169 -12.70 12.12 -6.76
CA ASP A 169 -12.24 13.41 -6.22
C ASP A 169 -11.69 14.36 -7.29
N PHE A 170 -11.10 13.84 -8.37
CA PHE A 170 -10.71 14.66 -9.53
C PHE A 170 -11.90 15.29 -10.26
N VAL A 171 -13.04 14.60 -10.28
CA VAL A 171 -14.26 15.06 -10.98
C VAL A 171 -15.08 15.99 -10.08
N GLU A 172 -15.33 15.57 -8.85
CA GLU A 172 -16.27 16.26 -7.95
C GLU A 172 -15.62 17.40 -7.16
N ASN A 173 -14.32 17.31 -6.86
CA ASN A 173 -13.64 18.22 -5.93
C ASN A 173 -12.32 18.79 -6.49
N PRO A 174 -12.36 19.57 -7.59
CA PRO A 174 -11.15 20.12 -8.21
C PRO A 174 -10.40 21.13 -7.32
N THR A 175 -11.07 21.69 -6.30
CA THR A 175 -10.48 22.66 -5.36
C THR A 175 -9.49 22.04 -4.37
N LYS A 176 -9.43 20.71 -4.25
CA LYS A 176 -8.46 20.05 -3.37
C LYS A 176 -7.03 20.37 -3.81
N PRO A 177 -6.12 20.80 -2.90
CA PRO A 177 -4.77 21.24 -3.29
C PRO A 177 -3.99 20.20 -4.09
N TRP A 178 -4.11 18.91 -3.74
CA TRP A 178 -3.44 17.84 -4.45
C TRP A 178 -4.03 17.57 -5.84
N VAL A 179 -5.33 17.77 -6.02
CA VAL A 179 -6.02 17.65 -7.32
C VAL A 179 -5.56 18.77 -8.24
N CYS A 180 -5.57 20.02 -7.74
CA CYS A 180 -5.10 21.20 -8.47
C CYS A 180 -3.65 21.01 -8.94
N LEU A 181 -2.75 20.62 -8.04
CA LEU A 181 -1.34 20.39 -8.37
C LEU A 181 -1.15 19.30 -9.44
N LEU A 182 -1.85 18.17 -9.31
CA LEU A 182 -1.75 17.08 -10.28
C LEU A 182 -2.39 17.44 -11.63
N SER A 183 -3.51 18.15 -11.61
CA SER A 183 -4.17 18.64 -12.82
C SER A 183 -3.24 19.57 -13.62
N GLN A 184 -2.64 20.54 -12.95
CA GLN A 184 -1.70 21.47 -13.59
C GLN A 184 -0.45 20.77 -14.12
N LYS A 185 0.05 19.75 -13.41
CA LYS A 185 1.28 19.05 -13.80
C LYS A 185 1.08 18.05 -14.95
N TYR A 186 -0.05 17.34 -14.96
CA TYR A 186 -0.25 16.19 -15.85
C TYR A 186 -1.40 16.34 -16.84
N LEU A 187 -2.43 17.14 -16.51
CA LEU A 187 -3.64 17.28 -17.31
C LEU A 187 -3.73 18.62 -18.06
N ASN A 188 -2.90 19.62 -17.73
CA ASN A 188 -2.94 20.97 -18.31
C ASN A 188 -4.38 21.52 -18.39
N ASP A 189 -5.15 21.38 -17.30
CA ASP A 189 -6.57 21.77 -17.17
C ASP A 189 -7.57 21.04 -18.08
N GLN A 190 -7.18 19.93 -18.70
CA GLN A 190 -8.11 19.01 -19.37
C GLN A 190 -8.78 18.06 -18.36
N SER A 191 -9.99 17.62 -18.69
CA SER A 191 -10.69 16.63 -17.86
C SER A 191 -9.93 15.29 -17.88
N ILE A 192 -9.87 14.62 -16.72
CA ILE A 192 -9.19 13.32 -16.58
C ILE A 192 -9.79 12.24 -17.50
N LEU A 193 -11.05 12.42 -17.92
CA LEU A 193 -11.76 11.50 -18.82
C LEU A 193 -11.34 11.66 -20.29
N CYS A 194 -10.79 12.82 -20.64
CA CYS A 194 -10.28 13.12 -21.97
C CYS A 194 -8.77 12.88 -22.10
N ALA A 195 -8.09 12.54 -21.00
CA ALA A 195 -6.66 12.27 -21.00
C ALA A 195 -6.37 10.94 -21.71
N THR A 196 -6.12 11.00 -23.02
CA THR A 196 -5.57 9.87 -23.79
C THR A 196 -4.08 9.73 -23.54
N LYS A 197 -3.64 8.47 -23.52
CA LYS A 197 -2.31 8.00 -23.11
C LYS A 197 -1.19 8.42 -24.06
#